data_AF-A0A2V1E8D4-F1
#
_entry.id   AF-A0A2V1E8D4-F1
#
_cell.length_a   1.000
_cell.length_b   1.000
_cell.length_c   1.000
_cell.angle_alpha   90.00
_cell.angle_beta   90.00
_cell.angle_gamma   90.00
#
_symmetry.space_group_name_H-M   'P 1'
#
loop_
_entity.id
_entity.type
_entity.pdbx_description
1 polymer ?
#
loop_
_entity_poly.entity_id
_entity_poly.type
_entity_poly.pdbx_seq_one_letter_code
_entity_poly.pdbx_strand_id
1 'polypeptide(L)'
;MASSSVPSGNKGRTKSEQRPLRSEARPSGSGGEFDITPFLVSSSKPDSSIPRTQSDSIIMKNSCKEPLRPGEGAALKYAIAKATAAHLTNKCTETHSSEETSLDHDIAQASGADFGPSTNHPFTQNYDVNIPAKRNRPREDSQISPTDLSESSHQSSSRASSGTHTPSLPTLTPPLTPLQHCVKFLASALSFVDFVCTPRAIRAPEWCDFESTPNRIRSICQDILTKQWTRRLPFIQFASPAEVACGQLASVIEEMGRRDNRKLEVFEFCAGSGGPTPVFEKLINQHRAGLNRAPLQFSISDKYPNLEAWNRHTEKSDNLRVIEESVDAAAPPSVALSRNSYKDRTGAPKVTSNSRILRLFNLSFHHFDDQIAEEILRSTMATADGIVIIELQDRRWGCLAMMAMNWLFIAKASAISVFGNSPPAHRRMQRFGNFFRNMGTWLRVVFTLWWDGLASCMRTREFGEFLKLAEDAAMQRRDHDRHYFTSKYMRVCGIGNWRWREHRMKLHTFPYGYVKIFSGIRDFE
;
A
#
# COMPACT_ATOMS: atom_id res chain seq x y z
N MET A 1 -32.33 53.78 19.64
CA MET A 1 -32.46 54.87 20.62
C MET A 1 -33.48 54.44 21.67
N ALA A 2 -33.11 54.63 22.95
CA ALA A 2 -33.96 54.84 24.14
C ALA A 2 -35.06 53.80 24.46
N SER A 3 -34.95 53.01 25.56
CA SER A 3 -35.21 53.36 26.98
C SER A 3 -36.63 52.91 27.37
N SER A 4 -36.96 52.30 28.52
CA SER A 4 -36.25 51.83 29.74
C SER A 4 -36.89 50.48 30.17
N SER A 5 -36.72 49.85 31.35
CA SER A 5 -36.05 50.16 32.62
C SER A 5 -35.64 48.85 33.36
N VAL A 6 -35.10 48.96 34.58
CA VAL A 6 -34.89 47.87 35.56
C VAL A 6 -35.29 48.42 36.94
N PRO A 7 -35.79 47.60 37.88
CA PRO A 7 -35.06 47.49 39.16
C PRO A 7 -34.78 46.06 39.63
N SER A 8 -33.63 45.96 40.31
CA SER A 8 -33.26 45.09 41.44
C SER A 8 -34.43 44.62 42.33
N GLY A 9 -34.37 43.48 43.05
CA GLY A 9 -33.27 42.52 43.27
C GLY A 9 -33.08 42.25 44.77
N ASN A 10 -32.88 40.99 45.20
CA ASN A 10 -32.37 40.71 46.56
C ASN A 10 -31.66 39.36 46.73
N LYS A 11 -30.88 39.28 47.81
CA LYS A 11 -30.01 38.19 48.26
C LYS A 11 -30.80 37.07 48.93
N GLY A 12 -30.33 35.81 48.84
CA GLY A 12 -30.95 34.67 49.54
C GLY A 12 -30.05 33.43 49.58
N ARG A 13 -29.15 33.35 50.56
CA ARG A 13 -28.18 32.27 50.77
C ARG A 13 -28.75 31.21 51.73
N THR A 14 -28.83 29.94 51.31
CA THR A 14 -28.68 28.78 52.22
C THR A 14 -28.23 27.53 51.45
N LYS A 15 -27.39 26.71 52.10
CA LYS A 15 -27.08 25.34 51.69
C LYS A 15 -28.13 24.40 52.27
N SER A 16 -28.43 23.30 51.58
CA SER A 16 -28.87 22.06 52.21
C SER A 16 -28.25 20.87 51.48
N GLU A 17 -27.61 19.99 52.25
CA GLU A 17 -27.18 18.68 51.78
C GLU A 17 -28.39 17.74 51.71
N GLN A 18 -28.54 16.98 50.62
CA GLN A 18 -29.30 15.75 50.64
C GLN A 18 -28.55 14.66 49.87
N ARG A 19 -28.19 13.59 50.60
CA ARG A 19 -27.80 12.30 50.02
C ARG A 19 -29.01 11.66 49.33
N PRO A 20 -28.84 11.01 48.16
CA PRO A 20 -29.73 9.93 47.75
C PRO A 20 -29.38 8.64 48.50
N LEU A 21 -30.41 7.87 48.84
CA LEU A 21 -30.31 6.61 49.58
C LEU A 21 -29.81 5.46 48.69
N ARG A 22 -29.13 4.52 49.35
CA ARG A 22 -28.80 3.19 48.84
C ARG A 22 -30.07 2.33 48.87
N SER A 23 -30.55 1.85 47.72
CA SER A 23 -31.59 0.82 47.65
C SER A 23 -30.96 -0.52 47.26
N GLU A 24 -31.18 -1.52 48.12
CA GLU A 24 -30.84 -2.92 47.82
C GLU A 24 -32.03 -3.57 47.12
N ALA A 25 -31.76 -4.40 46.10
CA ALA A 25 -32.75 -5.32 45.54
C ALA A 25 -32.05 -6.66 45.25
N ARG A 26 -32.29 -7.65 46.12
CA ARG A 26 -32.04 -9.07 45.81
C ARG A 26 -33.20 -9.60 44.97
N PRO A 27 -32.94 -10.61 44.14
CA PRO A 27 -33.81 -11.78 44.07
C PRO A 27 -33.06 -13.07 44.38
N SER A 28 -33.57 -13.83 45.34
CA SER A 28 -33.61 -15.30 45.25
C SER A 28 -34.50 -15.71 44.07
N GLY A 29 -34.34 -16.87 43.42
CA GLY A 29 -33.40 -17.95 43.67
C GLY A 29 -34.00 -19.27 43.17
N SER A 30 -33.35 -19.88 42.19
CA SER A 30 -33.51 -21.27 41.71
C SER A 30 -32.38 -21.49 40.69
N GLY A 31 -31.69 -22.63 40.64
CA GLY A 31 -32.10 -23.97 41.07
C GLY A 31 -32.20 -24.86 39.82
N GLY A 32 -31.10 -24.93 39.07
CA GLY A 32 -31.00 -25.60 37.77
C GLY A 32 -29.70 -26.37 37.70
N GLU A 33 -29.79 -27.66 38.00
CA GLU A 33 -28.71 -28.64 38.05
C GLU A 33 -28.34 -29.03 36.61
N PHE A 34 -27.09 -28.77 36.19
CA PHE A 34 -26.61 -29.14 34.86
C PHE A 34 -25.82 -30.44 34.92
N ASP A 35 -26.47 -31.52 34.54
CA ASP A 35 -25.86 -32.84 34.34
C ASP A 35 -24.80 -32.78 33.23
N ILE A 36 -23.57 -33.16 33.54
CA ILE A 36 -22.48 -33.32 32.57
C ILE A 36 -22.32 -34.80 32.24
N THR A 37 -23.04 -35.26 31.22
CA THR A 37 -22.81 -36.58 30.62
C THR A 37 -21.80 -36.45 29.45
N PRO A 38 -20.76 -37.30 29.39
CA PRO A 38 -19.78 -37.24 28.31
C PRO A 38 -20.30 -37.92 27.04
N PHE A 39 -20.26 -37.21 25.91
CA PHE A 39 -20.54 -37.79 24.59
C PHE A 39 -19.45 -38.80 24.19
N LEU A 40 -19.79 -40.09 24.25
CA LEU A 40 -19.01 -41.17 23.66
C LEU A 40 -19.13 -41.13 22.13
N VAL A 41 -18.08 -40.67 21.44
CA VAL A 41 -17.98 -40.78 19.98
C VAL A 41 -17.62 -42.21 19.60
N SER A 42 -18.59 -42.93 19.03
CA SER A 42 -18.42 -44.27 18.50
C SER A 42 -17.47 -44.28 17.30
N SER A 43 -16.44 -45.13 17.35
CA SER A 43 -15.51 -45.35 16.24
C SER A 43 -16.03 -46.43 15.30
N SER A 44 -16.72 -46.04 14.23
CA SER A 44 -17.06 -46.94 13.13
C SER A 44 -15.92 -47.01 12.10
N LYS A 45 -15.40 -48.22 11.87
CA LYS A 45 -14.57 -48.53 10.71
C LYS A 45 -15.42 -48.45 9.43
N PRO A 46 -14.91 -47.89 8.32
CA PRO A 46 -15.39 -48.23 7.00
C PRO A 46 -14.64 -49.47 6.47
N ASP A 47 -15.38 -50.54 6.16
CA ASP A 47 -14.83 -51.69 5.44
C ASP A 47 -14.51 -51.33 3.98
N SER A 48 -13.49 -51.97 3.45
CA SER A 48 -13.10 -51.92 2.04
C SER A 48 -14.16 -52.55 1.13
N SER A 49 -14.36 -52.01 -0.08
CA SER A 49 -14.37 -52.82 -1.33
C SER A 49 -14.58 -52.02 -2.63
N ILE A 50 -13.93 -52.49 -3.72
CA ILE A 50 -14.23 -52.30 -5.18
C ILE A 50 -14.02 -50.90 -5.82
N PRO A 51 -13.59 -50.76 -7.11
CA PRO A 51 -12.66 -51.57 -7.92
C PRO A 51 -11.41 -50.77 -8.39
N ARG A 52 -10.41 -51.49 -8.93
CA ARG A 52 -9.38 -50.88 -9.80
C ARG A 52 -9.97 -50.53 -11.18
N THR A 53 -9.73 -49.33 -11.67
CA THR A 53 -9.78 -49.01 -13.11
C THR A 53 -8.36 -48.75 -13.63
N GLN A 54 -8.04 -49.34 -14.78
CA GLN A 54 -6.82 -49.00 -15.52
C GLN A 54 -6.96 -47.61 -16.14
N SER A 55 -5.87 -46.85 -16.17
CA SER A 55 -5.70 -45.71 -17.07
C SER A 55 -4.24 -45.62 -17.52
N ASP A 56 -4.06 -45.31 -18.81
CA ASP A 56 -2.82 -45.59 -19.53
C ASP A 56 -1.67 -44.62 -19.21
N SER A 57 -0.47 -45.18 -19.06
CA SER A 57 0.76 -44.41 -18.91
C SER A 57 1.26 -43.88 -20.26
N ILE A 58 0.88 -42.65 -20.63
CA ILE A 58 1.45 -41.96 -21.78
C ILE A 58 2.87 -41.48 -21.45
N ILE A 59 3.85 -42.06 -22.15
CA ILE A 59 5.27 -41.70 -22.04
C ILE A 59 5.53 -40.40 -22.83
N MET A 60 5.77 -39.29 -22.12
CA MET A 60 6.34 -38.07 -22.68
C MET A 60 7.84 -37.99 -22.34
N LYS A 61 8.68 -37.90 -23.38
CA LYS A 61 10.14 -37.94 -23.26
C LYS A 61 10.68 -36.61 -22.72
N ASN A 62 11.44 -36.66 -21.62
CA ASN A 62 12.24 -35.52 -21.18
C ASN A 62 13.43 -35.32 -22.13
N SER A 63 13.49 -34.17 -22.79
CA SER A 63 14.65 -33.76 -23.60
C SER A 63 15.71 -33.09 -22.71
N CYS A 64 16.97 -33.48 -22.90
CA CYS A 64 18.10 -33.00 -22.10
C CYS A 64 18.32 -31.49 -22.26
N LYS A 65 18.72 -30.82 -21.17
CA LYS A 65 19.46 -29.56 -21.21
C LYS A 65 20.81 -29.78 -20.54
N GLU A 66 21.88 -29.50 -21.27
CA GLU A 66 23.25 -29.57 -20.75
C GLU A 66 23.50 -28.49 -19.68
N PRO A 67 24.34 -28.76 -18.67
CA PRO A 67 24.79 -27.74 -17.73
C PRO A 67 25.88 -26.85 -18.36
N LEU A 68 25.75 -25.53 -18.16
CA LEU A 68 26.78 -24.54 -18.53
C LEU A 68 28.10 -24.81 -17.79
N ARG A 69 29.22 -24.61 -18.47
CA ARG A 69 30.57 -24.87 -17.93
C ARG A 69 30.94 -23.86 -16.82
N PRO A 70 31.61 -24.28 -15.74
CA PRO A 70 32.09 -23.34 -14.72
C PRO A 70 33.22 -22.46 -15.28
N GLY A 71 33.00 -21.13 -15.34
CA GLY A 71 34.04 -20.14 -15.67
C GLY A 71 33.53 -18.90 -16.41
N GLU A 72 32.60 -19.05 -17.35
CA GLU A 72 32.18 -17.97 -18.26
C GLU A 72 31.51 -16.78 -17.52
N GLY A 73 30.79 -17.07 -16.44
CA GLY A 73 30.16 -16.05 -15.59
C GLY A 73 31.13 -15.13 -14.83
N ALA A 74 32.40 -15.52 -14.67
CA ALA A 74 33.41 -14.67 -14.03
C ALA A 74 34.05 -13.70 -15.05
N ALA A 75 34.39 -14.20 -16.24
CA ALA A 75 34.95 -13.40 -17.33
C ALA A 75 34.01 -12.26 -17.76
N LEU A 76 32.71 -12.54 -17.88
CA LEU A 76 31.71 -11.53 -18.25
C LEU A 76 31.58 -10.42 -17.18
N LYS A 77 31.62 -10.77 -15.89
CA LYS A 77 31.58 -9.79 -14.79
C LYS A 77 32.84 -8.90 -14.78
N TYR A 78 34.00 -9.49 -15.02
CA TYR A 78 35.26 -8.74 -15.10
C TYR A 78 35.29 -7.79 -16.31
N ALA A 79 34.83 -8.23 -17.48
CA ALA A 79 34.72 -7.39 -18.68
C ALA A 79 33.80 -6.18 -18.48
N ILE A 80 32.64 -6.38 -17.84
CA ILE A 80 31.70 -5.28 -17.52
C ILE A 80 32.35 -4.29 -16.54
N ALA A 81 32.97 -4.77 -15.45
CA ALA A 81 33.64 -3.89 -14.48
C ALA A 81 34.75 -3.04 -15.11
N LYS A 82 35.56 -3.64 -16.01
CA LYS A 82 36.64 -2.94 -16.71
C LYS A 82 36.11 -1.88 -17.69
N ALA A 83 35.00 -2.15 -18.38
CA ALA A 83 34.34 -1.17 -19.25
C ALA A 83 33.74 0.00 -18.46
N THR A 84 33.14 -0.26 -17.29
CA THR A 84 32.62 0.80 -16.41
C THR A 84 33.75 1.68 -15.85
N ALA A 85 34.88 1.10 -15.45
CA ALA A 85 36.03 1.86 -14.97
C ALA A 85 36.57 2.83 -16.04
N ALA A 86 36.77 2.35 -17.28
CA ALA A 86 37.26 3.18 -18.38
C ALA A 86 36.30 4.35 -18.73
N HIS A 87 34.98 4.13 -18.64
CA HIS A 87 34.00 5.19 -18.87
C HIS A 87 34.02 6.28 -17.78
N LEU A 88 34.35 5.92 -16.53
CA LEU A 88 34.50 6.88 -15.44
C LEU A 88 35.79 7.71 -15.58
N THR A 89 36.91 7.11 -15.98
CA THR A 89 38.18 7.82 -16.17
C THR A 89 38.09 8.92 -17.23
N ASN A 90 37.47 8.62 -18.39
CA ASN A 90 37.30 9.61 -19.46
C ASN A 90 36.41 10.80 -19.06
N LYS A 91 35.54 10.64 -18.06
CA LYS A 91 34.63 11.70 -17.60
C LYS A 91 35.25 12.65 -16.58
N CYS A 92 36.35 12.26 -15.92
CA CYS A 92 37.10 13.12 -15.02
C CYS A 92 38.15 13.99 -15.73
N THR A 93 38.48 13.68 -17.00
CA THR A 93 39.43 14.45 -17.80
C THR A 93 38.81 15.63 -18.56
N GLU A 94 37.48 15.72 -18.65
CA GLU A 94 36.77 16.80 -19.37
C GLU A 94 36.41 18.02 -18.49
N THR A 95 36.73 18.01 -17.18
CA THR A 95 36.32 19.06 -16.23
C THR A 95 37.48 19.79 -15.56
N HIS A 96 38.46 20.25 -16.35
CA HIS A 96 39.51 21.16 -15.88
C HIS A 96 39.94 22.19 -16.96
N SER A 97 39.09 23.20 -17.17
CA SER A 97 39.48 24.47 -17.80
C SER A 97 38.44 25.54 -17.45
N SER A 98 38.88 26.78 -17.15
CA SER A 98 38.07 27.96 -16.75
C SER A 98 37.27 27.80 -15.44
N GLU A 99 37.22 28.76 -14.51
CA GLU A 99 37.67 30.16 -14.47
C GLU A 99 38.09 30.56 -13.03
N GLU A 100 39.10 31.42 -12.91
CA GLU A 100 39.37 32.19 -11.68
C GLU A 100 38.71 33.57 -11.80
N THR A 101 37.96 34.05 -10.81
CA THR A 101 37.84 35.50 -10.53
C THR A 101 37.38 35.78 -9.09
N SER A 102 38.20 36.58 -8.39
CA SER A 102 37.88 37.63 -7.42
C SER A 102 36.80 37.43 -6.33
N LEU A 103 37.22 37.53 -5.06
CA LEU A 103 36.40 38.07 -3.98
C LEU A 103 36.15 39.58 -4.20
N ASP A 104 35.04 40.13 -3.68
CA ASP A 104 35.05 41.01 -2.49
C ASP A 104 33.64 41.40 -2.00
N HIS A 105 33.55 41.70 -0.69
CA HIS A 105 32.53 42.47 0.06
C HIS A 105 31.01 42.30 -0.29
N ASP A 106 30.12 41.96 0.66
CA ASP A 106 29.80 42.82 1.80
C ASP A 106 29.06 42.13 2.98
N ILE A 107 29.11 42.76 4.16
CA ILE A 107 28.38 42.36 5.38
C ILE A 107 27.48 43.51 5.85
N ALA A 108 26.15 43.36 5.78
CA ALA A 108 25.22 44.13 6.62
C ALA A 108 23.84 43.45 6.80
N GLN A 109 23.51 43.20 8.07
CA GLN A 109 22.19 43.10 8.71
C GLN A 109 20.91 43.16 7.86
N ALA A 110 20.08 42.11 7.99
CA ALA A 110 18.63 42.24 8.06
C ALA A 110 18.04 41.22 9.05
N SER A 111 17.41 41.73 10.11
CA SER A 111 16.80 40.95 11.19
C SER A 111 15.37 40.52 10.86
N GLY A 112 14.98 39.32 11.30
CA GLY A 112 13.56 38.94 11.48
C GLY A 112 12.88 38.38 10.23
N ALA A 113 12.87 37.05 10.11
CA ALA A 113 11.94 36.33 9.24
C ALA A 113 11.38 35.12 10.00
N ASP A 114 10.06 35.11 10.15
CA ASP A 114 9.30 34.08 10.86
C ASP A 114 9.27 32.78 10.04
N PHE A 115 9.72 31.66 10.62
CA PHE A 115 9.72 30.35 9.95
C PHE A 115 8.32 29.72 10.00
N GLY A 116 7.39 30.31 9.25
CA GLY A 116 6.10 29.69 8.95
C GLY A 116 6.28 28.32 8.26
N PRO A 117 5.43 27.32 8.56
CA PRO A 117 5.55 26.00 7.97
C PRO A 117 5.26 26.02 6.46
N SER A 118 6.30 25.82 5.65
CA SER A 118 6.18 25.67 4.19
C SER A 118 5.29 24.48 3.84
N THR A 119 4.07 24.77 3.36
CA THR A 119 3.03 23.80 2.98
C THR A 119 3.31 23.17 1.60
N ASN A 120 4.45 22.46 1.49
CA ASN A 120 4.75 21.64 0.32
C ASN A 120 3.71 20.52 0.17
N HIS A 121 2.83 20.65 -0.82
CA HIS A 121 1.71 19.73 -1.05
C HIS A 121 2.24 18.41 -1.65
N PRO A 122 1.89 17.22 -1.13
CA PRO A 122 2.44 15.95 -1.61
C PRO A 122 2.21 15.65 -3.11
N PHE A 123 1.21 16.27 -3.74
CA PHE A 123 0.92 16.09 -5.17
C PHE A 123 1.91 16.79 -6.11
N THR A 124 2.82 17.64 -5.61
CA THR A 124 3.78 18.36 -6.45
C THR A 124 5.20 17.80 -6.43
N GLN A 125 5.55 16.82 -5.58
CA GLN A 125 6.95 16.41 -5.43
C GLN A 125 7.32 15.17 -6.26
N ASN A 126 8.09 15.38 -7.34
CA ASN A 126 8.58 14.30 -8.20
C ASN A 126 9.82 13.62 -7.61
N TYR A 127 9.60 12.62 -6.74
CA TYR A 127 10.62 11.70 -6.21
C TYR A 127 11.09 10.63 -7.20
N ASP A 128 10.99 10.90 -8.51
CA ASP A 128 11.46 9.97 -9.53
C ASP A 128 12.97 9.76 -9.46
N VAL A 129 13.34 8.51 -9.21
CA VAL A 129 14.63 7.91 -9.53
C VAL A 129 14.44 7.16 -10.85
N ASN A 130 15.26 7.44 -11.86
CA ASN A 130 15.29 6.61 -13.07
C ASN A 130 16.06 5.33 -12.75
N ILE A 131 15.36 4.24 -12.40
CA ILE A 131 15.99 2.92 -12.37
C ILE A 131 16.27 2.54 -13.84
N PRO A 132 17.52 2.31 -14.26
CA PRO A 132 17.82 1.91 -15.62
C PRO A 132 17.23 0.53 -15.89
N ALA A 133 16.23 0.46 -16.77
CA ALA A 133 15.64 -0.81 -17.18
C ALA A 133 16.73 -1.70 -17.80
N LYS A 134 17.00 -2.87 -17.19
CA LYS A 134 17.91 -3.87 -17.76
C LYS A 134 17.35 -4.30 -19.12
N ARG A 135 18.02 -3.86 -20.18
CA ARG A 135 17.63 -4.01 -21.59
C ARG A 135 17.86 -5.44 -22.06
N ASN A 136 17.07 -6.38 -21.56
CA ASN A 136 16.96 -7.72 -22.12
C ASN A 136 16.37 -7.59 -23.52
N ARG A 137 17.22 -7.57 -24.55
CA ARG A 137 16.77 -7.59 -25.95
C ARG A 137 16.17 -8.97 -26.24
N PRO A 138 14.92 -9.08 -26.73
CA PRO A 138 14.54 -10.19 -27.58
C PRO A 138 15.37 -10.12 -28.86
N ARG A 139 15.67 -11.28 -29.44
CA ARG A 139 16.25 -11.40 -30.77
C ARG A 139 15.09 -11.58 -31.75
N GLU A 140 14.78 -10.53 -32.51
CA GLU A 140 13.82 -10.61 -33.62
C GLU A 140 14.56 -10.96 -34.91
N ASP A 141 14.25 -12.14 -35.45
CA ASP A 141 14.63 -12.57 -36.80
C ASP A 141 13.33 -12.89 -37.56
N SER A 142 12.79 -11.94 -38.34
CA SER A 142 11.99 -12.22 -39.56
C SER A 142 11.62 -10.94 -40.32
N GLN A 143 12.04 -10.86 -41.57
CA GLN A 143 11.73 -9.78 -42.52
C GLN A 143 10.35 -9.98 -43.15
N ILE A 144 9.59 -8.90 -43.38
CA ILE A 144 8.59 -8.82 -44.46
C ILE A 144 8.71 -7.44 -45.13
N SER A 145 8.77 -7.45 -46.46
CA SER A 145 8.95 -6.28 -47.33
C SER A 145 7.66 -5.47 -47.56
N PRO A 146 7.75 -4.20 -47.98
CA PRO A 146 6.58 -3.35 -48.23
C PRO A 146 5.93 -3.62 -49.59
N THR A 147 4.69 -3.17 -49.76
CA THR A 147 4.03 -3.00 -51.07
C THR A 147 3.14 -1.76 -51.05
N ASP A 148 2.98 -1.16 -52.21
CA ASP A 148 2.71 0.26 -52.42
C ASP A 148 1.23 0.71 -52.45
N LEU A 149 1.08 2.01 -52.18
CA LEU A 149 0.17 2.99 -52.82
C LEU A 149 -1.29 2.63 -53.15
N SER A 150 -2.22 3.45 -52.63
CA SER A 150 -3.10 4.25 -53.50
C SER A 150 -3.76 5.41 -52.76
N GLU A 151 -3.86 6.56 -53.41
CA GLU A 151 -4.49 7.79 -52.91
C GLU A 151 -6.04 7.70 -52.92
N SER A 152 -6.70 8.45 -52.03
CA SER A 152 -7.96 9.12 -52.39
C SER A 152 -8.19 10.36 -51.52
N SER A 153 -8.14 11.54 -52.14
CA SER A 153 -8.56 12.80 -51.55
C SER A 153 -10.08 12.86 -51.33
N HIS A 154 -10.56 13.48 -50.24
CA HIS A 154 -11.70 14.41 -50.32
C HIS A 154 -11.91 15.29 -49.07
N GLN A 155 -12.23 16.55 -49.37
CA GLN A 155 -13.13 17.47 -48.64
C GLN A 155 -12.78 17.92 -47.21
N SER A 156 -12.13 19.09 -47.22
CA SER A 156 -12.28 20.15 -46.22
C SER A 156 -13.73 20.38 -45.73
N SER A 157 -13.93 20.39 -44.42
CA SER A 157 -15.05 21.08 -43.78
C SER A 157 -14.56 21.83 -42.54
N SER A 158 -14.64 23.15 -42.59
CA SER A 158 -14.23 24.06 -41.52
C SER A 158 -15.25 24.03 -40.38
N ARG A 159 -14.86 23.53 -39.20
CA ARG A 159 -15.66 23.68 -37.98
C ARG A 159 -14.83 24.35 -36.89
N ALA A 160 -15.27 25.53 -36.47
CA ALA A 160 -14.57 26.35 -35.49
C ALA A 160 -14.41 25.60 -34.16
N SER A 161 -13.17 25.31 -33.78
CA SER A 161 -12.84 24.79 -32.45
C SER A 161 -12.87 25.93 -31.45
N SER A 162 -13.94 26.02 -30.66
CA SER A 162 -13.93 26.82 -29.44
C SER A 162 -12.87 26.25 -28.49
N GLY A 163 -11.76 26.98 -28.34
CA GLY A 163 -10.64 26.56 -27.50
C GLY A 163 -11.00 26.58 -26.02
N THR A 164 -11.57 25.48 -25.52
CA THR A 164 -11.61 25.20 -24.08
C THR A 164 -10.19 24.96 -23.59
N HIS A 165 -9.48 26.06 -23.27
CA HIS A 165 -8.26 26.03 -22.49
C HIS A 165 -8.53 25.26 -21.19
N THR A 166 -8.13 23.99 -21.16
CA THR A 166 -8.05 23.24 -19.92
C THR A 166 -6.91 23.90 -19.14
N PRO A 167 -7.14 24.45 -17.93
CA PRO A 167 -6.06 25.05 -17.17
C PRO A 167 -5.05 23.95 -16.85
N SER A 168 -3.90 23.99 -17.52
CA SER A 168 -2.79 23.10 -17.26
C SER A 168 -2.38 23.30 -15.81
N LEU A 169 -2.42 22.22 -15.03
CA LEU A 169 -2.00 22.23 -13.63
C LEU A 169 -0.62 22.90 -13.55
N PRO A 170 -0.42 23.97 -12.76
CA PRO A 170 0.93 24.47 -12.52
C PRO A 170 1.72 23.30 -11.93
N THR A 171 2.67 22.78 -12.70
CA THR A 171 3.53 21.66 -12.26
C THR A 171 4.57 22.25 -11.33
N LEU A 172 4.09 22.64 -10.15
CA LEU A 172 4.83 23.36 -9.13
C LEU A 172 5.67 22.36 -8.32
N THR A 173 6.37 21.49 -9.03
CA THR A 173 7.51 20.74 -8.49
C THR A 173 8.55 21.77 -8.10
N PRO A 174 8.78 22.03 -6.80
CA PRO A 174 9.88 22.91 -6.43
C PRO A 174 11.18 22.33 -7.01
N PRO A 175 12.11 23.17 -7.51
CA PRO A 175 13.39 22.69 -7.99
C PRO A 175 14.05 21.86 -6.89
N LEU A 176 14.60 20.71 -7.27
CA LEU A 176 15.19 19.78 -6.30
C LEU A 176 16.39 20.47 -5.64
N THR A 177 16.50 20.35 -4.31
CA THR A 177 17.67 20.87 -3.61
C THR A 177 18.94 20.12 -4.05
N PRO A 178 20.15 20.71 -3.93
CA PRO A 178 21.40 20.02 -4.24
C PRO A 178 21.54 18.68 -3.49
N LEU A 179 21.05 18.61 -2.24
CA LEU A 179 20.95 17.38 -1.47
C LEU A 179 20.03 16.34 -2.12
N GLN A 180 18.85 16.74 -2.62
CA GLN A 180 17.95 15.84 -3.34
C GLN A 180 18.56 15.34 -4.65
N HIS A 181 19.30 16.18 -5.39
CA HIS A 181 20.06 15.74 -6.56
C HIS A 181 21.13 14.71 -6.21
N CYS A 182 21.92 14.94 -5.16
CA CYS A 182 22.93 14.00 -4.66
C CYS A 182 22.29 12.67 -4.23
N VAL A 183 21.21 12.71 -3.43
CA VAL A 183 20.47 11.52 -2.98
C VAL A 183 19.89 10.74 -4.16
N LYS A 184 19.36 11.40 -5.19
CA LYS A 184 18.89 10.74 -6.42
C LYS A 184 20.03 10.10 -7.21
N PHE A 185 21.18 10.77 -7.33
CA PHE A 185 22.36 10.22 -7.98
C PHE A 185 22.88 8.98 -7.26
N LEU A 186 23.01 9.04 -5.93
CA LEU A 186 23.42 7.91 -5.10
C LEU A 186 22.41 6.75 -5.15
N ALA A 187 21.10 7.02 -5.07
CA ALA A 187 20.07 5.98 -5.21
C ALA A 187 20.12 5.31 -6.59
N SER A 188 20.38 6.08 -7.66
CA SER A 188 20.60 5.54 -9.01
C SER A 188 21.85 4.65 -9.07
N ALA A 189 22.99 5.12 -8.53
CA ALA A 189 24.24 4.37 -8.48
C ALA A 189 24.10 3.06 -7.67
N LEU A 190 23.43 3.11 -6.53
CA LEU A 190 23.16 1.94 -5.69
C LEU A 190 22.17 0.96 -6.34
N SER A 191 21.25 1.43 -7.20
CA SER A 191 20.33 0.55 -7.93
C SER A 191 21.02 -0.43 -8.90
N PHE A 192 22.26 -0.16 -9.33
CA PHE A 192 23.02 -1.07 -10.19
C PHE A 192 23.41 -2.38 -9.49
N VAL A 193 23.65 -2.35 -8.18
CA VAL A 193 23.95 -3.54 -7.37
C VAL A 193 22.69 -4.17 -6.75
N ASP A 194 21.52 -3.57 -6.96
CA ASP A 194 20.28 -4.01 -6.34
C ASP A 194 19.48 -4.94 -7.26
N PHE A 195 19.64 -6.25 -7.04
CA PHE A 195 19.00 -7.30 -7.81
C PHE A 195 17.87 -7.97 -7.02
N VAL A 196 16.87 -8.49 -7.74
CA VAL A 196 15.81 -9.32 -7.16
C VAL A 196 16.43 -10.63 -6.68
N CYS A 197 16.36 -10.92 -5.39
CA CYS A 197 17.02 -12.07 -4.76
C CYS A 197 16.38 -13.41 -5.15
N THR A 198 15.07 -13.44 -5.38
CA THR A 198 14.33 -14.67 -5.70
C THR A 198 13.49 -14.51 -6.97
N PRO A 199 13.53 -15.47 -7.91
CA PRO A 199 12.80 -15.37 -9.17
C PRO A 199 11.28 -15.46 -8.99
N ARG A 200 10.83 -15.99 -7.84
CA ARG A 200 9.41 -16.07 -7.44
C ARG A 200 9.24 -15.62 -5.98
N ALA A 201 8.02 -15.24 -5.63
CA ALA A 201 7.61 -15.03 -4.25
C ALA A 201 7.77 -16.33 -3.44
N ILE A 202 8.32 -16.21 -2.24
CA ILE A 202 8.42 -17.32 -1.28
C ILE A 202 7.36 -17.09 -0.20
N ARG A 203 6.52 -18.08 0.06
CA ARG A 203 5.48 -18.06 1.09
C ARG A 203 6.10 -18.31 2.48
N ALA A 204 7.01 -17.43 2.88
CA ALA A 204 7.57 -17.43 4.23
C ALA A 204 6.46 -17.08 5.24
N PRO A 205 6.36 -17.78 6.38
CA PRO A 205 5.32 -17.49 7.37
C PRO A 205 5.63 -16.18 8.11
N GLU A 206 4.65 -15.30 8.24
CA GLU A 206 4.70 -14.18 9.17
C GLU A 206 4.05 -14.59 10.50
N TRP A 207 4.66 -14.19 11.61
CA TRP A 207 4.15 -14.54 12.93
C TRP A 207 2.84 -13.80 13.24
N CYS A 208 2.63 -12.59 12.70
CA CYS A 208 1.35 -11.90 12.84
C CYS A 208 0.15 -12.61 12.19
N ASP A 209 0.38 -13.44 11.15
CA ASP A 209 -0.67 -14.19 10.45
C ASP A 209 -1.26 -15.32 11.30
N PHE A 210 -0.48 -15.89 12.23
CA PHE A 210 -0.94 -17.01 13.05
C PHE A 210 -2.01 -16.58 14.05
N GLU A 211 -3.09 -17.35 14.14
CA GLU A 211 -4.16 -17.15 15.13
C GLU A 211 -3.64 -17.24 16.58
N SER A 212 -2.63 -18.09 16.82
CA SER A 212 -1.96 -18.25 18.10
C SER A 212 -1.14 -17.03 18.55
N THR A 213 -0.90 -16.05 17.68
CA THR A 213 -0.20 -14.82 18.06
C THR A 213 -1.09 -13.96 18.96
N PRO A 214 -0.65 -13.61 20.18
CA PRO A 214 -1.49 -12.90 21.13
C PRO A 214 -1.93 -11.54 20.60
N ASN A 215 -3.23 -11.22 20.73
CA ASN A 215 -3.82 -9.97 20.20
C ASN A 215 -3.03 -8.72 20.62
N ARG A 216 -2.57 -8.63 21.88
CA ARG A 216 -1.73 -7.50 22.35
C ARG A 216 -0.42 -7.35 21.56
N ILE A 217 0.20 -8.43 21.11
CA ILE A 217 1.39 -8.37 20.24
C ILE A 217 0.98 -7.89 18.85
N ARG A 218 -0.07 -8.48 18.26
CA ARG A 218 -0.58 -8.10 16.92
C ARG A 218 -0.94 -6.62 16.84
N SER A 219 -1.72 -6.10 17.80
CA SER A 219 -2.10 -4.68 17.87
C SER A 219 -0.91 -3.74 18.03
N ILE A 220 0.10 -4.10 18.84
CA ILE A 220 1.32 -3.28 18.96
C ILE A 220 2.12 -3.29 17.65
N CYS A 221 2.18 -4.42 16.94
CA CYS A 221 2.83 -4.52 15.64
C CYS A 221 2.12 -3.65 14.60
N GLN A 222 0.79 -3.77 14.48
CA GLN A 222 -0.04 -2.93 13.61
C GLN A 222 0.11 -1.42 13.90
N ASP A 223 0.16 -1.03 15.18
CA ASP A 223 0.38 0.37 15.60
C ASP A 223 1.79 0.88 15.27
N ILE A 224 2.80 0.02 15.24
CA ILE A 224 4.17 0.39 14.82
C ILE A 224 4.25 0.51 13.29
N LEU A 225 3.63 -0.41 12.55
CA LEU A 225 3.53 -0.36 11.08
C LEU A 225 2.78 0.91 10.63
N THR A 226 1.68 1.26 11.29
CA THR A 226 0.93 2.51 11.05
C THR A 226 1.82 3.75 11.30
N LYS A 227 2.67 3.74 12.33
CA LYS A 227 3.67 4.80 12.56
C LYS A 227 4.75 4.85 11.48
N GLN A 228 5.20 3.70 10.95
CA GLN A 228 6.17 3.64 9.85
C GLN A 228 5.58 4.16 8.53
N TRP A 229 4.30 3.89 8.26
CA TRP A 229 3.57 4.45 7.11
C TRP A 229 3.42 5.98 7.18
N THR A 230 3.08 6.51 8.35
CA THR A 230 2.58 7.89 8.50
C THR A 230 3.61 8.89 9.02
N ARG A 231 4.78 8.46 9.49
CA ARG A 231 5.84 9.35 9.98
C ARG A 231 7.01 9.40 9.02
N ARG A 232 7.46 10.61 8.72
CA ARG A 232 8.71 10.85 8.02
C ARG A 232 9.91 10.65 8.96
N LEU A 233 10.80 9.72 8.61
CA LEU A 233 12.11 9.56 9.24
C LEU A 233 13.06 10.66 8.74
N PRO A 234 13.69 11.44 9.63
CA PRO A 234 14.61 12.50 9.22
C PRO A 234 15.81 11.92 8.47
N PHE A 235 16.41 12.74 7.60
CA PHE A 235 17.61 12.45 6.77
C PHE A 235 17.43 11.39 5.67
N ILE A 236 16.63 10.33 5.89
CA ILE A 236 16.45 9.22 4.93
C ILE A 236 15.09 9.21 4.22
N GLN A 237 14.10 9.98 4.68
CA GLN A 237 12.82 10.16 3.99
C GLN A 237 12.55 11.66 3.76
N PHE A 238 12.13 12.03 2.55
CA PHE A 238 11.75 13.41 2.24
C PHE A 238 10.28 13.72 2.59
N ALA A 239 9.42 12.72 2.43
CA ALA A 239 8.02 12.66 2.86
C ALA A 239 7.77 11.27 3.47
N SER A 240 6.68 11.09 4.22
CA SER A 240 6.30 9.77 4.75
C SER A 240 5.95 8.79 3.60
N PRO A 241 6.07 7.46 3.81
CA PRO A 241 5.65 6.47 2.82
C PRO A 241 4.19 6.63 2.36
N ALA A 242 3.29 7.05 3.26
CA ALA A 242 1.92 7.38 2.93
C ALA A 242 1.82 8.58 1.97
N GLU A 243 2.52 9.68 2.22
CA GLU A 243 2.52 10.84 1.31
C GLU A 243 3.03 10.48 -0.10
N VAL A 244 4.08 9.64 -0.19
CA VAL A 244 4.63 9.19 -1.48
C VAL A 244 3.64 8.30 -2.24
N ALA A 245 3.02 7.32 -1.58
CA ALA A 245 2.02 6.45 -2.19
C ALA A 245 0.74 7.21 -2.60
N CYS A 246 0.33 8.19 -1.79
CA CYS A 246 -0.88 8.99 -1.98
C CYS A 246 -0.94 9.69 -3.35
N GLY A 247 0.18 10.21 -3.85
CA GLY A 247 0.24 10.89 -5.16
C GLY A 247 -0.12 9.98 -6.34
N GLN A 248 0.29 8.70 -6.26
CA GLN A 248 -0.02 7.70 -7.29
C GLN A 248 -1.44 7.15 -7.14
N LEU A 249 -1.90 6.90 -5.90
CA LEU A 249 -3.28 6.50 -5.61
C LEU A 249 -4.30 7.56 -6.09
N ALA A 250 -4.07 8.84 -5.78
CA ALA A 250 -4.89 9.95 -6.28
C ALA A 250 -4.94 9.96 -7.81
N SER A 251 -3.81 9.66 -8.48
CA SER A 251 -3.73 9.58 -9.93
C SER A 251 -4.50 8.41 -10.56
N VAL A 252 -4.88 7.38 -9.78
CA VAL A 252 -5.79 6.29 -10.18
C VAL A 252 -7.24 6.68 -9.90
N ILE A 253 -7.52 7.18 -8.70
CA ILE A 253 -8.83 7.68 -8.27
C ILE A 253 -9.36 8.75 -9.22
N GLU A 254 -8.52 9.68 -9.65
CA GLU A 254 -8.88 10.74 -10.59
C GLU A 254 -9.03 10.24 -12.03
N GLU A 255 -8.39 9.13 -12.40
CA GLU A 255 -8.67 8.48 -13.68
C GLU A 255 -10.05 7.81 -13.65
N MET A 256 -10.33 7.02 -12.61
CA MET A 256 -11.64 6.41 -12.41
C MET A 256 -12.73 7.49 -12.36
N GLY A 257 -12.56 8.51 -11.53
CA GLY A 257 -13.51 9.61 -11.34
C GLY A 257 -13.96 10.30 -12.63
N ARG A 258 -13.10 10.38 -13.65
CA ARG A 258 -13.43 10.97 -14.96
C ARG A 258 -14.23 10.06 -15.91
N ARG A 259 -14.20 8.74 -15.72
CA ARG A 259 -14.80 7.77 -16.66
C ARG A 259 -16.33 7.69 -16.61
N ASP A 260 -16.94 8.10 -15.49
CA ASP A 260 -18.37 7.92 -15.20
C ASP A 260 -18.77 8.89 -14.08
N ASN A 261 -19.97 9.43 -14.12
CA ASN A 261 -20.50 10.39 -13.15
C ASN A 261 -20.98 9.75 -11.83
N ARG A 262 -21.05 8.41 -11.74
CA ARG A 262 -21.33 7.70 -10.48
C ARG A 262 -20.27 8.04 -9.42
N LYS A 263 -20.74 8.30 -8.20
CA LYS A 263 -19.92 8.47 -6.98
C LYS A 263 -18.90 7.33 -6.89
N LEU A 264 -17.66 7.66 -6.54
CA LEU A 264 -16.60 6.68 -6.30
C LEU A 264 -16.40 6.54 -4.78
N GLU A 265 -16.22 5.32 -4.32
CA GLU A 265 -15.89 5.00 -2.92
C GLU A 265 -14.67 4.09 -2.90
N VAL A 266 -13.79 4.31 -1.93
CA VAL A 266 -12.54 3.56 -1.76
C VAL A 266 -12.70 2.62 -0.58
N PHE A 267 -12.45 1.33 -0.80
CA PHE A 267 -12.67 0.30 0.19
C PHE A 267 -11.38 -0.47 0.45
N GLU A 268 -10.79 -0.29 1.63
CA GLU A 268 -9.57 -0.99 2.04
C GLU A 268 -9.89 -2.32 2.73
N PHE A 269 -9.17 -3.36 2.31
CA PHE A 269 -9.12 -4.65 2.97
C PHE A 269 -7.78 -4.85 3.69
N CYS A 270 -7.86 -5.48 4.86
CA CYS A 270 -6.71 -5.77 5.73
C CYS A 270 -5.99 -4.49 6.19
N ALA A 271 -6.75 -3.52 6.70
CA ALA A 271 -6.25 -2.21 7.11
C ALA A 271 -5.43 -2.22 8.42
N GLY A 272 -5.45 -3.32 9.19
CA GLY A 272 -4.78 -3.43 10.50
C GLY A 272 -5.25 -2.36 11.49
N SER A 273 -4.33 -1.53 12.01
CA SER A 273 -4.66 -0.35 12.82
C SER A 273 -5.14 0.87 12.00
N GLY A 274 -5.46 0.70 10.71
CA GLY A 274 -5.89 1.74 9.78
C GLY A 274 -4.83 2.15 8.75
N GLY A 275 -3.58 1.70 8.92
CA GLY A 275 -2.52 1.83 7.91
C GLY A 275 -2.30 3.27 7.42
N PRO A 276 -2.11 3.49 6.11
CA PRO A 276 -2.00 4.82 5.53
C PRO A 276 -3.35 5.48 5.18
N THR A 277 -4.47 4.76 5.24
CA THR A 277 -5.75 5.23 4.68
C THR A 277 -6.31 6.51 5.32
N PRO A 278 -6.23 6.74 6.65
CA PRO A 278 -6.59 8.03 7.24
C PRO A 278 -5.75 9.21 6.72
N VAL A 279 -4.52 8.95 6.24
CA VAL A 279 -3.68 9.97 5.58
C VAL A 279 -4.08 10.14 4.11
N PHE A 280 -4.35 9.03 3.40
CA PHE A 280 -4.86 9.07 2.02
C PHE A 280 -6.18 9.83 1.92
N GLU A 281 -7.17 9.48 2.74
CA GLU A 281 -8.48 10.13 2.81
C GLU A 281 -8.31 11.64 2.90
N LYS A 282 -7.64 12.09 3.96
CA LYS A 282 -7.40 13.51 4.23
C LYS A 282 -6.71 14.21 3.05
N LEU A 283 -5.59 13.68 2.56
CA LEU A 283 -4.81 14.34 1.50
C LEU A 283 -5.56 14.38 0.17
N ILE A 284 -6.27 13.30 -0.18
CA ILE A 284 -7.04 13.21 -1.42
C ILE A 284 -8.27 14.11 -1.37
N ASN A 285 -8.99 14.13 -0.24
CA ASN A 285 -10.16 14.99 -0.09
C ASN A 285 -9.78 16.47 0.01
N GLN A 286 -8.64 16.82 0.61
CA GLN A 286 -8.08 18.19 0.54
C GLN A 286 -7.74 18.59 -0.90
N HIS A 287 -7.08 17.73 -1.67
CA HIS A 287 -6.78 17.98 -3.08
C HIS A 287 -8.06 18.15 -3.93
N ARG A 288 -9.06 17.31 -3.69
CA ARG A 288 -10.36 17.37 -4.39
C ARG A 288 -11.15 18.62 -4.04
N ALA A 289 -11.13 19.06 -2.78
CA ALA A 289 -11.71 20.34 -2.38
C ALA A 289 -11.05 21.51 -3.13
N GLY A 290 -9.72 21.52 -3.25
CA GLY A 290 -8.99 22.51 -4.06
C GLY A 290 -9.29 22.46 -5.57
N LEU A 291 -9.91 21.38 -6.05
CA LEU A 291 -10.41 21.22 -7.43
C LEU A 291 -11.94 21.39 -7.53
N ASN A 292 -12.60 21.90 -6.49
CA ASN A 292 -14.07 22.04 -6.39
C ASN A 292 -14.83 20.73 -6.64
N ARG A 293 -14.32 19.61 -6.12
CA ARG A 293 -14.92 18.27 -6.26
C ARG A 293 -15.38 17.74 -4.91
N ALA A 294 -16.50 17.02 -4.93
CA ALA A 294 -17.03 16.35 -3.74
C ALA A 294 -15.99 15.39 -3.12
N PRO A 295 -15.91 15.30 -1.78
CA PRO A 295 -15.04 14.35 -1.11
C PRO A 295 -15.45 12.90 -1.43
N LEU A 296 -14.50 11.99 -1.30
CA LEU A 296 -14.68 10.56 -1.44
C LEU A 296 -14.85 9.93 -0.06
N GLN A 297 -15.73 8.94 0.01
CA GLN A 297 -15.81 8.07 1.16
C GLN A 297 -14.69 7.04 1.09
N PHE A 298 -13.93 6.92 2.17
CA PHE A 298 -13.06 5.79 2.45
C PHE A 298 -13.72 4.89 3.49
N SER A 299 -13.61 3.58 3.30
CA SER A 299 -14.05 2.56 4.25
C SER A 299 -12.90 1.60 4.51
N ILE A 300 -12.65 1.25 5.78
CA ILE A 300 -11.62 0.29 6.19
C ILE A 300 -12.23 -0.97 6.82
N SER A 301 -11.58 -2.11 6.58
CA SER A 301 -11.98 -3.42 7.08
C SER A 301 -10.77 -4.32 7.33
N ASP A 302 -10.93 -5.37 8.13
CA ASP A 302 -9.89 -6.36 8.41
C ASP A 302 -10.50 -7.72 8.81
N LYS A 303 -9.71 -8.79 8.76
CA LYS A 303 -10.07 -10.10 9.32
C LYS A 303 -9.91 -10.12 10.85
N TYR A 304 -9.01 -9.28 11.39
CA TYR A 304 -8.82 -9.07 12.82
C TYR A 304 -8.92 -7.56 13.17
N PRO A 305 -10.15 -6.98 13.17
CA PRO A 305 -10.39 -5.56 13.41
C PRO A 305 -9.71 -4.99 14.67
N ASN A 306 -9.05 -3.83 14.53
CA ASN A 306 -8.48 -3.07 15.65
C ASN A 306 -9.33 -1.81 15.93
N LEU A 307 -10.50 -2.03 16.54
CA LEU A 307 -11.50 -0.99 16.79
C LEU A 307 -10.95 0.18 17.64
N GLU A 308 -10.06 -0.08 18.61
CA GLU A 308 -9.43 0.98 19.43
C GLU A 308 -8.55 1.91 18.58
N ALA A 309 -7.86 1.38 17.56
CA ALA A 309 -7.14 2.21 16.60
C ALA A 309 -8.11 2.97 15.70
N TRP A 310 -9.13 2.30 15.17
CA TRP A 310 -10.03 2.88 14.19
C TRP A 310 -10.92 3.99 14.74
N ASN A 311 -11.44 3.87 15.97
CA ASN A 311 -12.24 4.92 16.61
C ASN A 311 -11.46 6.24 16.70
N ARG A 312 -10.16 6.17 17.04
CA ARG A 312 -9.24 7.33 17.06
C ARG A 312 -9.01 7.95 15.67
N HIS A 313 -9.44 7.30 14.58
CA HIS A 313 -9.36 7.81 13.21
C HIS A 313 -10.72 8.33 12.71
N THR A 314 -11.83 7.61 12.97
CA THR A 314 -13.18 8.02 12.55
C THR A 314 -13.68 9.26 13.29
N GLU A 315 -13.33 9.44 14.57
CA GLU A 315 -13.57 10.67 15.35
C GLU A 315 -13.03 11.96 14.68
N LYS A 316 -12.16 11.84 13.68
CA LYS A 316 -11.45 12.96 13.03
C LYS A 316 -11.88 13.23 11.59
N SER A 317 -12.76 12.40 11.01
CA SER A 317 -13.17 12.55 9.61
C SER A 317 -14.49 11.84 9.30
N ASP A 318 -15.51 12.62 8.90
CA ASP A 318 -16.79 12.11 8.38
C ASP A 318 -16.63 11.28 7.09
N ASN A 319 -15.49 11.43 6.42
CA ASN A 319 -15.17 10.74 5.17
C ASN A 319 -14.46 9.38 5.38
N LEU A 320 -14.26 8.94 6.63
CA LEU A 320 -13.72 7.64 6.97
C LEU A 320 -14.76 6.78 7.71
N ARG A 321 -15.08 5.61 7.16
CA ARG A 321 -15.96 4.59 7.76
C ARG A 321 -15.17 3.35 8.14
N VAL A 322 -15.72 2.60 9.09
CA VAL A 322 -15.20 1.31 9.55
C VAL A 322 -16.24 0.22 9.31
N ILE A 323 -15.78 -0.99 9.08
CA ILE A 323 -16.58 -2.21 9.17
C ILE A 323 -16.07 -2.98 10.38
N GLU A 324 -16.87 -3.02 11.45
CA GLU A 324 -16.45 -3.55 12.75
C GLU A 324 -16.37 -5.08 12.78
N GLU A 325 -17.16 -5.75 11.93
CA GLU A 325 -17.11 -7.20 11.74
C GLU A 325 -15.84 -7.67 11.01
N SER A 326 -15.44 -8.92 11.26
CA SER A 326 -14.36 -9.59 10.52
C SER A 326 -14.76 -9.76 9.06
N VAL A 327 -13.94 -9.24 8.14
CA VAL A 327 -14.18 -9.31 6.69
C VAL A 327 -13.15 -10.22 6.01
N ASP A 328 -13.64 -11.15 5.19
CA ASP A 328 -12.83 -11.84 4.20
C ASP A 328 -12.75 -11.01 2.91
N ALA A 329 -11.53 -10.75 2.43
CA ALA A 329 -11.28 -10.00 1.20
C ALA A 329 -11.73 -10.75 -0.07
N ALA A 330 -11.83 -12.10 -0.02
CA ALA A 330 -12.38 -12.89 -1.12
C ALA A 330 -13.92 -12.83 -1.18
N ALA A 331 -14.57 -12.77 -0.01
CA ALA A 331 -16.03 -12.69 0.15
C ALA A 331 -16.49 -11.36 0.80
N PRO A 332 -16.32 -10.22 0.11
CA PRO A 332 -16.54 -8.89 0.70
C PRO A 332 -18.03 -8.57 0.90
N PRO A 333 -18.36 -7.72 1.90
CA PRO A 333 -19.75 -7.39 2.27
C PRO A 333 -20.44 -6.57 1.18
N SER A 334 -21.78 -6.55 1.19
CA SER A 334 -22.61 -5.91 0.16
C SER A 334 -22.32 -4.42 -0.09
N VAL A 335 -21.87 -3.71 0.94
CA VAL A 335 -21.44 -2.30 0.87
C VAL A 335 -20.15 -2.08 0.07
N ALA A 336 -19.35 -3.13 -0.12
CA ALA A 336 -18.11 -3.15 -0.91
C ALA A 336 -18.29 -3.76 -2.32
N LEU A 337 -19.54 -3.84 -2.79
CA LEU A 337 -19.92 -4.31 -4.13
C LEU A 337 -20.45 -3.14 -4.97
N SER A 338 -19.96 -3.03 -6.20
CA SER A 338 -20.42 -2.05 -7.19
C SER A 338 -21.73 -2.48 -7.84
N ARG A 339 -22.52 -1.53 -8.36
CA ARG A 339 -23.68 -1.80 -9.25
C ARG A 339 -23.35 -2.65 -10.48
N ASN A 340 -22.09 -2.70 -10.90
CA ASN A 340 -21.60 -3.55 -11.99
C ASN A 340 -21.27 -4.99 -11.57
N SER A 341 -21.60 -5.35 -10.33
CA SER A 341 -21.64 -6.73 -9.86
C SER A 341 -22.69 -7.53 -10.63
N TYR A 342 -22.29 -8.73 -11.05
CA TYR A 342 -23.04 -9.69 -11.85
C TYR A 342 -24.58 -9.63 -11.68
N LYS A 343 -25.31 -9.43 -12.79
CA LYS A 343 -26.77 -9.63 -12.81
C LYS A 343 -27.05 -11.10 -12.53
N ASP A 344 -27.59 -11.41 -11.35
CA ASP A 344 -28.02 -12.77 -11.05
C ASP A 344 -29.17 -13.19 -11.98
N ARG A 345 -29.22 -14.48 -12.33
CA ARG A 345 -30.25 -15.11 -13.18
C ARG A 345 -31.66 -15.01 -12.56
N THR A 346 -31.77 -14.69 -11.28
CA THR A 346 -33.03 -14.47 -10.56
C THR A 346 -33.63 -13.07 -10.76
N GLY A 347 -32.90 -12.13 -11.36
CA GLY A 347 -33.38 -10.77 -11.62
C GLY A 347 -33.46 -9.85 -10.39
N ALA A 348 -33.14 -10.35 -9.18
CA ALA A 348 -33.17 -9.57 -7.95
C ALA A 348 -31.80 -8.90 -7.67
N PRO A 349 -31.69 -7.55 -7.69
CA PRO A 349 -30.46 -6.88 -7.31
C PRO A 349 -30.31 -6.91 -5.77
N LYS A 350 -29.50 -7.83 -5.24
CA LYS A 350 -28.98 -7.71 -3.86
C LYS A 350 -27.74 -6.78 -3.80
N VAL A 351 -27.73 -5.76 -4.66
CA VAL A 351 -26.69 -4.73 -4.76
C VAL A 351 -27.23 -3.43 -4.19
N THR A 352 -26.62 -2.94 -3.13
CA THR A 352 -27.13 -1.81 -2.33
C THR A 352 -26.50 -0.46 -2.72
N SER A 353 -25.31 -0.46 -3.33
CA SER A 353 -24.58 0.77 -3.66
C SER A 353 -24.71 1.16 -5.13
N ASN A 354 -25.20 2.38 -5.38
CA ASN A 354 -25.10 3.03 -6.69
C ASN A 354 -23.69 3.58 -6.97
N SER A 355 -22.78 3.52 -6.00
CA SER A 355 -21.40 3.97 -6.16
C SER A 355 -20.57 2.96 -6.94
N ARG A 356 -19.48 3.45 -7.53
CA ARG A 356 -18.37 2.63 -8.01
C ARG A 356 -17.43 2.30 -6.86
N ILE A 357 -16.87 1.10 -6.89
CA ILE A 357 -15.98 0.62 -5.84
C ILE A 357 -14.55 0.48 -6.37
N LEU A 358 -13.61 1.16 -5.71
CA LEU A 358 -12.18 0.91 -5.82
C LEU A 358 -11.70 0.13 -4.59
N ARG A 359 -11.24 -1.10 -4.78
CA ARG A 359 -10.62 -1.89 -3.71
C ARG A 359 -9.18 -1.45 -3.48
N LEU A 360 -8.77 -1.37 -2.22
CA LEU A 360 -7.43 -0.96 -1.82
C LEU A 360 -6.80 -2.01 -0.91
N PHE A 361 -5.54 -2.35 -1.18
CA PHE A 361 -4.73 -3.24 -0.35
C PHE A 361 -3.41 -2.52 -0.07
N ASN A 362 -3.20 -2.08 1.17
CA ASN A 362 -1.97 -1.42 1.59
C ASN A 362 -1.14 -2.37 2.44
N LEU A 363 0.03 -2.75 1.93
CA LEU A 363 0.94 -3.67 2.61
C LEU A 363 0.30 -5.01 3.00
N SER A 364 -0.70 -5.49 2.25
CA SER A 364 -1.52 -6.63 2.65
C SER A 364 -1.68 -7.73 1.60
N PHE A 365 -1.45 -7.46 0.32
CA PHE A 365 -1.73 -8.45 -0.74
C PHE A 365 -0.72 -9.62 -0.77
N HIS A 366 0.43 -9.45 -0.13
CA HIS A 366 1.45 -10.50 0.01
C HIS A 366 1.14 -11.53 1.11
N HIS A 367 0.20 -11.27 2.03
CA HIS A 367 -0.24 -12.27 3.01
C HIS A 367 -0.95 -13.44 2.33
N PHE A 368 -1.76 -13.17 1.29
CA PHE A 368 -2.49 -14.20 0.57
C PHE A 368 -1.54 -15.12 -0.21
N ASP A 369 -1.77 -16.43 -0.12
CA ASP A 369 -1.21 -17.40 -1.05
C ASP A 369 -1.77 -17.20 -2.47
N ASP A 370 -1.35 -18.03 -3.42
CA ASP A 370 -1.75 -17.85 -4.82
C ASP A 370 -3.22 -18.20 -5.06
N GLN A 371 -3.80 -19.15 -4.32
CA GLN A 371 -5.22 -19.51 -4.44
C GLN A 371 -6.11 -18.37 -3.92
N ILE A 372 -5.88 -17.90 -2.70
CA ILE A 372 -6.69 -16.84 -2.08
C ILE A 372 -6.52 -15.52 -2.85
N ALA A 373 -5.30 -15.23 -3.35
CA ALA A 373 -5.08 -14.05 -4.19
C ALA A 373 -5.85 -14.12 -5.53
N GLU A 374 -5.94 -15.29 -6.15
CA GLU A 374 -6.75 -15.53 -7.34
C GLU A 374 -8.26 -15.39 -7.05
N GLU A 375 -8.74 -15.91 -5.92
CA GLU A 375 -10.13 -15.77 -5.46
C GLU A 375 -10.49 -14.29 -5.18
N ILE A 376 -9.61 -13.53 -4.54
CA ILE A 376 -9.75 -12.07 -4.35
C ILE A 376 -9.81 -11.34 -5.70
N LEU A 377 -8.96 -11.69 -6.65
CA LEU A 377 -8.96 -11.07 -7.99
C LEU A 377 -10.23 -11.42 -8.77
N ARG A 378 -10.69 -12.67 -8.70
CA ARG A 378 -11.95 -13.14 -9.32
C ARG A 378 -13.15 -12.41 -8.74
N SER A 379 -13.24 -12.34 -7.41
CA SER A 379 -14.25 -11.56 -6.67
C SER A 379 -14.23 -10.08 -7.08
N THR A 380 -13.04 -9.50 -7.19
CA THR A 380 -12.84 -8.10 -7.61
C THR A 380 -13.28 -7.87 -9.05
N MET A 381 -12.91 -8.73 -9.98
CA MET A 381 -13.32 -8.62 -11.38
C MET A 381 -14.84 -8.78 -11.56
N ALA A 382 -15.47 -9.62 -10.75
CA ALA A 382 -16.92 -9.75 -10.71
C ALA A 382 -17.60 -8.50 -10.13
N THR A 383 -17.10 -7.93 -9.03
CA THR A 383 -17.90 -7.05 -8.15
C THR A 383 -17.36 -5.64 -7.86
N ALA A 384 -16.20 -5.26 -8.39
CA ALA A 384 -15.63 -3.90 -8.26
C ALA A 384 -15.33 -3.25 -9.62
N ASP A 385 -15.16 -1.93 -9.65
CA ASP A 385 -14.77 -1.18 -10.85
C ASP A 385 -13.24 -0.95 -10.94
N GLY A 386 -12.53 -1.13 -9.82
CA GLY A 386 -11.08 -1.03 -9.77
C GLY A 386 -10.48 -1.69 -8.54
N ILE A 387 -9.17 -1.93 -8.61
CA ILE A 387 -8.32 -2.39 -7.50
C ILE A 387 -6.97 -1.69 -7.57
N VAL A 388 -6.44 -1.31 -6.41
CA VAL A 388 -5.07 -0.82 -6.21
C VAL A 388 -4.41 -1.63 -5.10
N ILE A 389 -3.20 -2.10 -5.37
CA ILE A 389 -2.33 -2.79 -4.41
C ILE A 389 -1.07 -1.93 -4.25
N ILE A 390 -0.73 -1.60 -3.00
CA ILE A 390 0.42 -0.74 -2.64
C ILE A 390 1.33 -1.52 -1.70
N GLU A 391 2.58 -1.73 -2.12
CA GLU A 391 3.61 -2.39 -1.33
C GLU A 391 4.80 -1.43 -1.13
N LEU A 392 5.31 -1.34 0.10
CA LEU A 392 6.50 -0.52 0.44
C LEU A 392 7.81 -1.32 0.40
N GLN A 393 7.71 -2.62 0.11
CA GLN A 393 8.77 -3.59 0.16
C GLN A 393 8.80 -4.40 -1.15
N ASP A 394 9.95 -4.97 -1.48
CA ASP A 394 10.10 -5.88 -2.59
C ASP A 394 11.19 -6.93 -2.31
N ARG A 395 11.37 -7.86 -3.25
CA ARG A 395 12.35 -8.95 -3.14
C ARG A 395 13.78 -8.54 -3.52
N ARG A 396 14.08 -7.24 -3.62
CA ARG A 396 15.44 -6.79 -3.99
C ARG A 396 16.36 -6.81 -2.78
N TRP A 397 17.64 -7.09 -3.02
CA TRP A 397 18.66 -7.22 -1.99
C TRP A 397 18.73 -6.01 -1.05
N GLY A 398 18.65 -4.80 -1.61
CA GLY A 398 18.67 -3.56 -0.86
C GLY A 398 17.45 -3.41 0.06
N CYS A 399 16.26 -3.84 -0.39
CA CYS A 399 15.05 -3.79 0.42
C CYS A 399 15.12 -4.80 1.58
N LEU A 400 15.56 -6.02 1.30
CA LEU A 400 15.83 -7.06 2.30
C LEU A 400 16.87 -6.61 3.33
N ALA A 401 17.98 -5.97 2.90
CA ALA A 401 18.99 -5.43 3.80
C ALA A 401 18.44 -4.29 4.67
N MET A 402 17.59 -3.42 4.10
CA MET A 402 16.91 -2.36 4.85
C MET A 402 15.94 -2.93 5.90
N MET A 403 15.17 -3.98 5.56
CA MET A 403 14.31 -4.68 6.52
C MET A 403 15.12 -5.40 7.61
N ALA A 404 16.23 -6.05 7.24
CA ALA A 404 17.14 -6.69 8.19
C ALA A 404 17.72 -5.69 9.21
N MET A 405 17.91 -4.42 8.83
CA MET A 405 18.37 -3.33 9.70
C MET A 405 17.23 -2.57 10.43
N ASN A 406 15.96 -2.78 10.04
CA ASN A 406 14.80 -2.05 10.58
C ASN A 406 14.60 -2.27 12.09
N TRP A 407 15.18 -3.34 12.66
CA TRP A 407 15.15 -3.63 14.09
C TRP A 407 15.61 -2.45 14.96
N LEU A 408 16.54 -1.62 14.48
CA LEU A 408 17.01 -0.42 15.19
C LEU A 408 15.88 0.62 15.40
N PHE A 409 15.07 0.86 14.37
CA PHE A 409 13.94 1.78 14.44
C PHE A 409 12.76 1.15 15.20
N ILE A 410 12.49 -0.13 14.95
CA ILE A 410 11.45 -0.92 15.64
C ILE A 410 11.73 -0.99 17.15
N ALA A 411 12.97 -1.25 17.57
CA ALA A 411 13.36 -1.34 18.98
C ALA A 411 12.99 -0.06 19.75
N LYS A 412 13.28 1.12 19.19
CA LYS A 412 12.92 2.41 19.78
C LYS A 412 11.39 2.64 19.79
N ALA A 413 10.70 2.37 18.67
CA ALA A 413 9.25 2.58 18.56
C ALA A 413 8.42 1.64 19.46
N SER A 414 8.83 0.39 19.56
CA SER A 414 8.25 -0.62 20.45
C SER A 414 8.56 -0.33 21.91
N ALA A 415 9.77 0.15 22.26
CA ALA A 415 10.09 0.53 23.64
C ALA A 415 9.16 1.64 24.14
N ILE A 416 8.95 2.69 23.31
CA ILE A 416 8.00 3.77 23.61
C ILE A 416 6.57 3.20 23.77
N SER A 417 6.12 2.33 22.86
CA SER A 417 4.75 1.80 22.88
C SER A 417 4.49 0.82 24.05
N VAL A 418 5.50 0.06 24.49
CA VAL A 418 5.37 -0.94 25.56
C VAL A 418 5.59 -0.35 26.95
N PHE A 419 6.59 0.52 27.12
CA PHE A 419 6.94 1.08 28.43
C PHE A 419 6.26 2.43 28.71
N GLY A 420 5.96 3.23 27.69
CA GLY A 420 5.37 4.57 27.84
C GLY A 420 3.97 4.60 28.48
N ASN A 421 3.23 3.50 28.39
CA ASN A 421 1.87 3.38 28.95
C ASN A 421 1.86 2.79 30.39
N SER A 422 2.99 2.81 31.11
CA SER A 422 3.09 2.24 32.46
C SER A 422 2.58 3.22 33.54
N PRO A 423 1.55 2.87 34.36
CA PRO A 423 1.05 3.78 35.37
C PRO A 423 2.09 4.11 36.47
N PRO A 424 2.23 5.39 36.89
CA PRO A 424 3.25 5.79 37.86
C PRO A 424 3.01 5.25 39.29
N ALA A 425 1.78 4.86 39.62
CA ALA A 425 1.33 4.57 40.99
C ALA A 425 1.69 3.17 41.55
N HIS A 426 2.38 2.30 40.78
CA HIS A 426 2.68 0.94 41.25
C HIS A 426 3.71 0.86 42.39
N ARG A 427 3.55 -0.11 43.30
CA ARG A 427 4.52 -0.40 44.38
C ARG A 427 5.83 -0.98 43.80
N ARG A 428 6.98 -0.79 44.47
CA ARG A 428 8.32 -1.16 43.98
C ARG A 428 8.42 -2.59 43.41
N MET A 429 7.84 -3.57 44.11
CA MET A 429 7.86 -4.98 43.68
C MET A 429 6.96 -5.27 42.46
N GLN A 430 5.83 -4.58 42.34
CA GLN A 430 4.99 -4.62 41.13
C GLN A 430 5.70 -3.99 39.93
N ARG A 431 6.50 -2.92 40.12
CA ARG A 431 7.31 -2.32 39.05
C ARG A 431 8.32 -3.32 38.47
N PHE A 432 8.97 -4.14 39.31
CA PHE A 432 9.90 -5.17 38.87
C PHE A 432 9.19 -6.26 38.04
N GLY A 433 8.11 -6.85 38.56
CA GLY A 433 7.33 -7.84 37.79
C GLY A 433 6.74 -7.30 36.49
N ASN A 434 6.27 -6.04 36.50
CA ASN A 434 5.81 -5.35 35.29
C ASN A 434 6.95 -5.11 34.30
N PHE A 435 8.17 -4.80 34.77
CA PHE A 435 9.34 -4.61 33.92
C PHE A 435 9.70 -5.87 33.14
N PHE A 436 9.81 -7.06 33.78
CA PHE A 436 10.11 -8.30 33.05
C PHE A 436 8.99 -8.68 32.06
N ARG A 437 7.72 -8.51 32.44
CA ARG A 437 6.58 -8.75 31.53
C ARG A 437 6.62 -7.81 30.32
N ASN A 438 6.92 -6.54 30.53
CA ASN A 438 7.05 -5.55 29.47
C ASN A 438 8.30 -5.80 28.61
N MET A 439 9.43 -6.19 29.21
CA MET A 439 10.64 -6.59 28.47
C MET A 439 10.39 -7.81 27.58
N GLY A 440 9.72 -8.85 28.09
CA GLY A 440 9.31 -10.00 27.28
C GLY A 440 8.30 -9.65 26.18
N THR A 441 7.39 -8.69 26.43
CA THR A 441 6.48 -8.15 25.40
C THR A 441 7.27 -7.41 24.31
N TRP A 442 8.22 -6.56 24.72
CA TRP A 442 9.06 -5.75 23.84
C TRP A 442 9.94 -6.61 22.94
N LEU A 443 10.66 -7.58 23.51
CA LEU A 443 11.49 -8.52 22.75
C LEU A 443 10.65 -9.27 21.70
N ARG A 444 9.47 -9.80 22.08
CA ARG A 444 8.56 -10.47 21.14
C ARG A 444 8.16 -9.55 19.99
N VAL A 445 7.70 -8.33 20.27
CA VAL A 445 7.34 -7.34 19.23
C VAL A 445 8.51 -7.02 18.30
N VAL A 446 9.73 -6.85 18.84
CA VAL A 446 10.92 -6.55 18.03
C VAL A 446 11.28 -7.72 17.10
N PHE A 447 11.31 -8.96 17.63
CA PHE A 447 11.59 -10.14 16.80
C PHE A 447 10.48 -10.43 15.78
N THR A 448 9.20 -10.28 16.16
CA THR A 448 8.05 -10.39 15.26
C THR A 448 8.19 -9.43 14.09
N LEU A 449 8.31 -8.11 14.33
CA LEU A 449 8.39 -7.14 13.24
C LEU A 449 9.67 -7.23 12.40
N TRP A 450 10.77 -7.72 12.97
CA TRP A 450 12.02 -7.96 12.23
C TRP A 450 11.91 -9.17 11.30
N TRP A 451 11.37 -10.28 11.79
CA TRP A 451 11.14 -11.47 10.97
C TRP A 451 10.05 -11.22 9.94
N ASP A 452 8.91 -10.65 10.37
CA ASP A 452 7.76 -10.43 9.50
C ASP A 452 8.14 -9.50 8.35
N GLY A 453 8.86 -8.39 8.58
CA GLY A 453 9.35 -7.52 7.49
C GLY A 453 10.26 -8.23 6.47
N LEU A 454 11.05 -9.23 6.89
CA LEU A 454 11.85 -10.06 5.96
C LEU A 454 10.96 -11.05 5.19
N ALA A 455 9.98 -11.66 5.86
CA ALA A 455 9.00 -12.55 5.23
C ALA A 455 8.11 -11.80 4.23
N SER A 456 7.59 -10.62 4.58
CA SER A 456 6.79 -9.75 3.70
C SER A 456 7.56 -9.35 2.44
N CYS A 457 8.85 -8.95 2.58
CA CYS A 457 9.77 -8.78 1.46
C CYS A 457 9.75 -9.99 0.52
N MET A 458 10.00 -11.20 1.05
CA MET A 458 10.06 -12.45 0.28
C MET A 458 8.71 -12.86 -0.35
N ARG A 459 7.58 -12.53 0.28
CA ARG A 459 6.21 -12.84 -0.21
C ARG A 459 5.69 -11.88 -1.27
N THR A 460 6.20 -10.64 -1.28
CA THR A 460 5.75 -9.59 -2.21
C THR A 460 5.93 -10.05 -3.65
N ARG A 461 4.86 -9.97 -4.46
CA ARG A 461 4.82 -10.43 -5.86
C ARG A 461 5.41 -9.39 -6.81
N GLU A 462 6.05 -9.84 -7.88
CA GLU A 462 6.36 -9.00 -9.04
C GLU A 462 5.15 -8.91 -9.98
N PHE A 463 5.07 -7.85 -10.80
CA PHE A 463 3.90 -7.61 -11.66
C PHE A 463 3.58 -8.77 -12.61
N GLY A 464 4.59 -9.53 -13.07
CA GLY A 464 4.35 -10.72 -13.91
C GLY A 464 3.69 -11.88 -13.16
N GLU A 465 4.00 -12.06 -11.87
CA GLU A 465 3.34 -13.06 -11.02
C GLU A 465 1.91 -12.61 -10.69
N PHE A 466 1.73 -11.31 -10.45
CA PHE A 466 0.43 -10.71 -10.23
C PHE A 466 -0.49 -10.79 -11.47
N LEU A 467 0.04 -10.49 -12.67
CA LEU A 467 -0.71 -10.63 -13.91
C LEU A 467 -1.14 -12.07 -14.16
N LYS A 468 -0.28 -13.06 -13.87
CA LYS A 468 -0.67 -14.47 -14.01
C LYS A 468 -1.90 -14.81 -13.16
N LEU A 469 -1.93 -14.37 -11.90
CA LEU A 469 -3.10 -14.54 -11.03
C LEU A 469 -4.35 -13.83 -11.57
N ALA A 470 -4.18 -12.69 -12.26
CA ALA A 470 -5.29 -12.01 -12.93
C ALA A 470 -5.77 -12.78 -14.18
N GLU A 471 -4.88 -13.39 -14.97
CA GLU A 471 -5.25 -14.28 -16.09
C GLU A 471 -6.02 -15.51 -15.60
N ASP A 472 -5.49 -16.19 -14.58
CA ASP A 472 -6.08 -17.39 -13.96
C ASP A 472 -7.45 -17.05 -13.32
N ALA A 473 -7.56 -15.90 -12.64
CA ALA A 473 -8.82 -15.41 -12.06
C ALA A 473 -9.87 -15.04 -13.13
N ALA A 474 -9.46 -14.43 -14.23
CA ALA A 474 -10.32 -14.07 -15.36
C ALA A 474 -10.71 -15.25 -16.26
N MET A 475 -9.97 -16.37 -16.17
CA MET A 475 -9.99 -17.47 -17.15
C MET A 475 -9.73 -16.98 -18.58
N GLN A 476 -8.92 -15.94 -18.73
CA GLN A 476 -8.60 -15.30 -20.00
C GLN A 476 -7.10 -15.02 -20.08
N ARG A 477 -6.50 -15.29 -21.24
CA ARG A 477 -5.14 -14.84 -21.52
C ARG A 477 -5.13 -13.34 -21.70
N ARG A 478 -4.02 -12.72 -21.29
CA ARG A 478 -3.78 -11.31 -21.53
C ARG A 478 -3.53 -10.98 -23.00
N ASP A 479 -3.90 -9.76 -23.37
CA ASP A 479 -3.46 -9.13 -24.61
C ASP A 479 -1.93 -8.96 -24.63
N HIS A 480 -1.36 -8.63 -25.79
CA HIS A 480 0.06 -8.31 -25.90
C HIS A 480 0.51 -7.28 -24.86
N ASP A 481 1.52 -7.65 -24.04
CA ASP A 481 2.16 -6.77 -23.05
C ASP A 481 2.66 -5.48 -23.72
N ARG A 482 1.97 -4.36 -23.47
CA ARG A 482 2.39 -3.06 -24.01
C ARG A 482 3.31 -2.38 -23.01
N HIS A 483 4.61 -2.43 -23.31
CA HIS A 483 5.65 -1.69 -22.60
C HIS A 483 5.58 -0.18 -22.88
N TYR A 484 4.56 0.46 -22.35
CA TYR A 484 4.44 1.92 -22.32
C TYR A 484 5.40 2.50 -21.28
N PHE A 485 6.66 2.76 -21.67
CA PHE A 485 7.60 3.59 -20.91
C PHE A 485 7.15 5.06 -20.92
N THR A 486 6.05 5.33 -20.23
CA THR A 486 5.54 6.68 -19.97
C THR A 486 6.14 7.22 -18.68
N SER A 487 5.97 8.52 -18.41
CA SER A 487 6.34 9.09 -17.11
C SER A 487 5.57 8.49 -15.92
N LYS A 488 4.40 7.87 -16.16
CA LYS A 488 3.47 7.39 -15.12
C LYS A 488 3.51 5.87 -14.89
N TYR A 489 3.55 5.08 -15.97
CA TYR A 489 3.45 3.61 -15.92
C TYR A 489 4.71 2.96 -16.49
N MET A 490 5.05 1.76 -15.98
CA MET A 490 6.14 0.91 -16.48
C MET A 490 5.63 -0.12 -17.49
N ARG A 491 4.46 -0.71 -17.21
CA ARG A 491 3.79 -1.74 -18.02
C ARG A 491 2.29 -1.54 -17.95
N VAL A 492 1.60 -1.79 -19.07
CA VAL A 492 0.13 -1.85 -19.14
C VAL A 492 -0.27 -3.10 -19.92
N CYS A 493 -1.28 -3.79 -19.42
CA CYS A 493 -1.74 -5.08 -19.93
C CYS A 493 -3.27 -5.11 -19.95
N GLY A 494 -3.87 -5.60 -21.04
CA GLY A 494 -5.31 -5.92 -21.10
C GLY A 494 -5.56 -7.37 -20.68
N ILE A 495 -6.59 -7.62 -19.90
CA ILE A 495 -7.14 -8.96 -19.62
C ILE A 495 -8.66 -8.80 -19.63
N GLY A 496 -9.32 -9.23 -20.71
CA GLY A 496 -10.74 -8.97 -20.93
C GLY A 496 -11.05 -7.47 -20.87
N ASN A 497 -12.11 -7.10 -20.15
CA ASN A 497 -12.47 -5.71 -19.91
C ASN A 497 -11.69 -5.04 -18.75
N TRP A 498 -10.53 -5.57 -18.36
CA TRP A 498 -9.68 -4.99 -17.30
C TRP A 498 -8.33 -4.53 -17.82
N ARG A 499 -7.96 -3.31 -17.44
CA ARG A 499 -6.67 -2.70 -17.76
C ARG A 499 -5.77 -2.70 -16.52
N TRP A 500 -4.79 -3.60 -16.53
CA TRP A 500 -3.82 -3.80 -15.46
C TRP A 500 -2.56 -2.98 -15.70
N ARG A 501 -1.99 -2.40 -14.64
CA ARG A 501 -0.84 -1.51 -14.74
C ARG A 501 0.15 -1.71 -13.61
N GLU A 502 1.43 -1.68 -13.97
CA GLU A 502 2.52 -1.42 -13.05
C GLU A 502 2.84 0.06 -13.09
N HIS A 503 2.70 0.73 -11.95
CA HIS A 503 3.09 2.12 -11.81
C HIS A 503 4.60 2.23 -11.64
N ARG A 504 5.15 3.38 -12.02
CA ARG A 504 6.56 3.67 -11.79
C ARG A 504 6.91 3.66 -10.30
N MET A 505 7.98 2.96 -9.94
CA MET A 505 8.46 2.88 -8.56
C MET A 505 8.95 4.25 -8.08
N LYS A 506 8.50 4.69 -6.90
CA LYS A 506 8.92 5.95 -6.25
C LYS A 506 9.72 5.62 -4.98
N LEU A 507 10.82 6.33 -4.74
CA LEU A 507 11.61 6.16 -3.52
C LEU A 507 10.85 6.77 -2.33
N HIS A 508 10.54 5.98 -1.30
CA HIS A 508 10.01 6.47 -0.02
C HIS A 508 11.11 6.59 1.04
N THR A 509 12.03 5.63 1.11
CA THR A 509 13.13 5.60 2.09
C THR A 509 14.46 5.36 1.39
N PHE A 510 15.39 6.30 1.50
CA PHE A 510 16.74 6.13 0.98
C PHE A 510 17.50 5.03 1.75
N PRO A 511 18.29 4.17 1.07
CA PRO A 511 18.48 4.10 -0.38
C PRO A 511 17.55 3.12 -1.11
N TYR A 512 16.90 2.18 -0.42
CA TYR A 512 16.26 1.01 -1.04
C TYR A 512 14.76 0.80 -0.75
N GLY A 513 14.12 1.71 -0.01
CA GLY A 513 12.67 1.67 0.20
C GLY A 513 11.93 2.31 -0.97
N TYR A 514 11.33 1.48 -1.82
CA TYR A 514 10.54 1.92 -2.97
C TYR A 514 9.08 1.52 -2.81
N VAL A 515 8.17 2.41 -3.21
CA VAL A 515 6.74 2.10 -3.33
C VAL A 515 6.52 1.39 -4.66
N LYS A 516 5.92 0.21 -4.61
CA LYS A 516 5.46 -0.56 -5.77
C LYS A 516 3.94 -0.54 -5.77
N ILE A 517 3.34 -0.11 -6.87
CA ILE A 517 1.88 -0.02 -7.01
C ILE A 517 1.43 -0.75 -8.26
N PHE A 518 0.46 -1.65 -8.07
CA PHE A 518 -0.30 -2.27 -9.16
C PHE A 518 -1.72 -1.72 -9.14
N SER A 519 -2.32 -1.51 -10.30
CA SER A 519 -3.74 -1.16 -10.40
C SER A 519 -4.44 -1.90 -11.53
N GLY A 520 -5.61 -2.46 -11.26
CA GLY A 520 -6.58 -2.86 -12.28
C GLY A 520 -7.72 -1.87 -12.31
N ILE A 521 -8.12 -1.42 -13.50
CA ILE A 521 -9.35 -0.63 -13.68
C ILE A 521 -10.19 -1.32 -14.75
N ARG A 522 -11.50 -1.48 -14.48
CA ARG A 522 -12.44 -1.95 -15.49
C ARG A 522 -12.58 -0.89 -16.58
N ASP A 523 -12.34 -1.29 -17.81
CA ASP A 523 -12.69 -0.48 -18.98
C ASP A 523 -14.20 -0.61 -19.19
N PHE A 524 -14.85 0.54 -19.37
CA PHE A 524 -16.26 0.64 -19.72
C PHE A 524 -16.34 0.86 -21.22
N GLU A 525 -17.10 0.00 -21.90
CA GLU A 525 -17.55 0.21 -23.29
C GLU A 525 -18.72 1.20 -23.32
#